data_AF-A0A0R2QJS9-F1
#
_entry.id   AF-A0A0R2QJS9-F1
#
_cell.length_a   1.000
_cell.length_b   1.000
_cell.length_c   1.000
_cell.angle_alpha   90.00
_cell.angle_beta   90.00
_cell.angle_gamma   90.00
#
_symmetry.space_group_name_H-M   'P 1'
#
loop_
_entity.id
_entity.type
_entity.pdbx_description
1 polymer ?
#
loop_
_entity_poly.entity_id
_entity_poly.type
_entity_poly.pdbx_seq_one_letter_code
_entity_poly.pdbx_strand_id
1 'polypeptide(L)'
;MSHSNFHGKTELLFDQLDLAEKDGVDVTLDTYPYLAGSTYLHALLPSWVQAGGKSETIKRLKTLDQRLKVIHELTVTGSDGNQGGVVNWPAIKIAGVEKVHNEKYIGLDLVTAAEITKQNVADFYLDFIIDEELKASCVIFAGHEPNVRSIMKDKRHMVGSDGILTGNRPHPRGYGTFARYLGVYARQEKVLSMESAIARMTGRSAKRLGLKDRGFIQIGMKADMVLFDSEEVIDKATYEHPRVAAKGFEMVWIGGIATLNQGKRTEATPGTGIRAR
;
A
#
# COMPACT_ATOMS: atom_id res chain seq x y z
N MET A 1 -2.26 -9.59 -7.00
CA MET A 1 -0.81 -9.62 -6.67
C MET A 1 -0.50 -10.48 -5.45
N SER A 2 -1.37 -10.53 -4.45
CA SER A 2 -1.09 -11.15 -3.14
C SER A 2 -1.58 -12.60 -2.99
N HIS A 3 -2.70 -13.01 -3.62
CA HIS A 3 -3.13 -14.40 -3.50
C HIS A 3 -2.26 -15.34 -4.37
N SER A 4 -1.75 -16.43 -3.76
CA SER A 4 -0.81 -17.39 -4.37
C SER A 4 -1.33 -18.00 -5.69
N ASN A 5 -2.63 -18.29 -5.76
CA ASN A 5 -3.31 -18.75 -6.98
C ASN A 5 -3.09 -17.89 -8.24
N PHE A 6 -2.72 -16.61 -8.08
CA PHE A 6 -2.46 -15.67 -9.19
C PHE A 6 -0.98 -15.29 -9.35
N HIS A 7 -0.07 -15.93 -8.61
CA HIS A 7 1.37 -15.76 -8.82
C HIS A 7 1.74 -16.26 -10.23
N GLY A 8 2.48 -15.44 -10.99
CA GLY A 8 2.88 -15.74 -12.37
C GLY A 8 1.77 -15.60 -13.41
N LYS A 9 0.59 -15.10 -13.05
CA LYS A 9 -0.59 -15.02 -13.94
C LYS A 9 -1.02 -13.59 -14.26
N THR A 10 -0.08 -12.66 -14.44
CA THR A 10 -0.40 -11.27 -14.80
C THR A 10 -1.07 -11.14 -16.16
N GLU A 11 -0.85 -12.08 -17.08
CA GLU A 11 -1.55 -12.10 -18.37
C GLU A 11 -3.08 -12.15 -18.23
N LEU A 12 -3.61 -12.85 -17.21
CA LEU A 12 -5.05 -12.87 -16.95
C LEU A 12 -5.60 -11.47 -16.65
N LEU A 13 -4.81 -10.61 -15.98
CA LEU A 13 -5.18 -9.22 -15.75
C LEU A 13 -5.09 -8.43 -17.05
N PHE A 14 -4.00 -8.60 -17.81
CA PHE A 14 -3.79 -7.85 -19.05
C PHE A 14 -4.84 -8.16 -20.11
N ASP A 15 -5.25 -9.42 -20.25
CA ASP A 15 -6.35 -9.83 -21.14
C ASP A 15 -7.64 -9.09 -20.80
N GLN A 16 -7.98 -8.96 -19.51
CA GLN A 16 -9.18 -8.24 -19.07
C GLN A 16 -9.07 -6.73 -19.32
N LEU A 17 -7.89 -6.14 -19.11
CA LEU A 17 -7.66 -4.72 -19.39
C LEU A 17 -7.71 -4.44 -20.90
N ASP A 18 -7.19 -5.36 -21.73
CA ASP A 18 -7.24 -5.25 -23.19
C ASP A 18 -8.67 -5.39 -23.73
N LEU A 19 -9.48 -6.28 -23.15
CA LEU A 19 -10.91 -6.37 -23.45
C LEU A 19 -11.64 -5.08 -23.08
N ALA A 20 -11.40 -4.55 -21.89
CA ALA A 20 -11.99 -3.28 -21.46
C ALA A 20 -11.62 -2.11 -22.40
N GLU A 21 -10.36 -2.01 -22.81
CA GLU A 21 -9.92 -1.00 -23.81
C GLU A 21 -10.64 -1.18 -25.15
N LYS A 22 -10.79 -2.43 -25.64
CA LYS A 22 -11.53 -2.73 -26.89
C LYS A 22 -12.99 -2.32 -26.82
N ASP A 23 -13.60 -2.44 -25.65
CA ASP A 23 -14.98 -2.03 -25.38
C ASP A 23 -15.11 -0.51 -25.13
N GLY A 24 -14.02 0.25 -25.29
CA GLY A 24 -13.99 1.71 -25.14
C GLY A 24 -13.88 2.20 -23.70
N VAL A 25 -13.54 1.33 -22.75
CA VAL A 25 -13.37 1.70 -21.34
C VAL A 25 -12.00 2.35 -21.12
N ASP A 26 -12.00 3.57 -20.57
CA ASP A 26 -10.78 4.26 -20.14
C ASP A 26 -10.25 3.71 -18.80
N VAL A 27 -9.42 2.67 -18.88
CA VAL A 27 -8.88 1.92 -17.74
C VAL A 27 -7.38 2.16 -17.53
N THR A 28 -6.96 2.15 -16.27
CA THR A 28 -5.56 2.25 -15.86
C THR A 28 -5.31 1.36 -14.65
N LEU A 29 -4.06 1.27 -14.21
CA LEU A 29 -3.66 0.58 -13.00
C LEU A 29 -2.48 1.31 -12.36
N ASP A 30 -2.35 1.19 -11.05
CA ASP A 30 -1.19 1.63 -10.31
C ASP A 30 -0.75 0.57 -9.30
N THR A 31 0.53 0.62 -8.93
CA THR A 31 1.08 -0.21 -7.87
C THR A 31 2.16 0.53 -7.10
N TYR A 32 2.46 0.00 -5.91
CA TYR A 32 3.67 0.30 -5.15
C TYR A 32 4.74 -0.78 -5.39
N PRO A 33 6.03 -0.46 -5.27
CA PRO A 33 7.14 -1.34 -5.64
C PRO A 33 7.58 -2.27 -4.49
N TYR A 34 6.62 -2.91 -3.81
CA TYR A 34 6.87 -3.79 -2.66
C TYR A 34 6.03 -5.07 -2.74
N LEU A 35 6.54 -6.15 -2.14
CA LEU A 35 5.86 -7.44 -2.08
C LEU A 35 4.80 -7.53 -0.99
N ALA A 36 4.95 -6.80 0.11
CA ALA A 36 3.94 -6.81 1.14
C ALA A 36 2.84 -5.76 0.85
N GLY A 37 1.62 -6.07 1.29
CA GLY A 37 0.55 -5.08 1.41
C GLY A 37 0.44 -4.56 2.83
N SER A 38 -0.38 -3.54 3.05
CA SER A 38 -0.73 -3.07 4.40
C SER A 38 -2.16 -2.57 4.44
N THR A 39 -2.83 -2.83 5.57
CA THR A 39 -4.22 -2.42 5.83
C THR A 39 -4.50 -2.56 7.34
N TYR A 40 -5.76 -2.43 7.73
CA TYR A 40 -6.23 -2.75 9.08
C TYR A 40 -6.61 -4.22 9.21
N LEU A 41 -6.36 -4.82 10.38
CA LEU A 41 -6.61 -6.24 10.62
C LEU A 41 -8.09 -6.62 10.43
N HIS A 42 -9.03 -5.73 10.74
CA HIS A 42 -10.46 -5.98 10.55
C HIS A 42 -10.85 -6.16 9.06
N ALA A 43 -10.03 -5.70 8.11
CA ALA A 43 -10.30 -5.84 6.69
C ALA A 43 -10.29 -7.32 6.22
N LEU A 44 -9.65 -8.20 6.99
CA LEU A 44 -9.63 -9.64 6.73
C LEU A 44 -10.95 -10.34 7.12
N LEU A 45 -11.84 -9.67 7.85
CA LEU A 45 -13.14 -10.21 8.22
C LEU A 45 -14.05 -10.35 6.99
N PRO A 46 -14.89 -11.39 6.92
CA PRO A 46 -15.95 -11.47 5.92
C PRO A 46 -16.83 -10.21 5.93
N SER A 47 -17.22 -9.71 4.75
CA SER A 47 -17.94 -8.42 4.65
C SER A 47 -19.25 -8.39 5.43
N TRP A 48 -19.97 -9.51 5.51
CA TRP A 48 -21.22 -9.61 6.25
C TRP A 48 -21.05 -9.33 7.75
N VAL A 49 -19.85 -9.60 8.29
CA VAL A 49 -19.52 -9.30 9.70
C VAL A 49 -19.42 -7.80 9.92
N GLN A 50 -18.98 -7.06 8.90
CA GLN A 50 -18.72 -5.63 8.96
C GLN A 50 -19.97 -4.77 8.66
N ALA A 51 -21.05 -5.38 8.18
CA ALA A 51 -22.30 -4.70 7.84
C ALA A 51 -22.91 -3.95 9.05
N GLY A 52 -23.29 -2.69 8.90
CA GLY A 52 -23.81 -1.88 10.02
C GLY A 52 -22.72 -1.22 10.89
N GLY A 53 -21.46 -1.34 10.50
CA GLY A 53 -20.35 -0.59 11.11
C GLY A 53 -19.83 -1.18 12.42
N LYS A 54 -18.89 -0.44 13.04
CA LYS A 54 -18.05 -0.90 14.15
C LYS A 54 -18.81 -1.60 15.28
N SER A 55 -19.89 -1.01 15.77
CA SER A 55 -20.64 -1.54 16.91
C SER A 55 -21.27 -2.90 16.60
N GLU A 56 -21.87 -3.03 15.42
CA GLU A 56 -22.45 -4.31 14.99
C GLU A 56 -21.37 -5.34 14.70
N THR A 57 -20.24 -4.95 14.09
CA THR A 57 -19.09 -5.84 13.91
C THR A 57 -18.64 -6.46 15.24
N ILE A 58 -18.39 -5.63 16.26
CA ILE A 58 -17.95 -6.11 17.58
C ILE A 58 -19.01 -7.00 18.23
N LYS A 59 -20.29 -6.63 18.12
CA LYS A 59 -21.41 -7.44 18.64
C LYS A 59 -21.45 -8.83 17.99
N ARG A 60 -21.26 -8.91 16.66
CA ARG A 60 -21.24 -10.19 15.96
C ARG A 60 -20.07 -11.07 16.37
N LEU A 61 -18.88 -10.48 16.49
CA LEU A 61 -17.68 -11.21 16.92
C LEU A 61 -17.74 -11.72 18.37
N LYS A 62 -18.59 -11.11 19.20
CA LYS A 62 -18.88 -11.56 20.58
C LYS A 62 -20.01 -12.58 20.68
N THR A 63 -20.79 -12.78 19.62
CA THR A 63 -21.90 -13.73 19.60
C THR A 63 -21.38 -15.11 19.19
N LEU A 64 -21.54 -16.13 20.03
CA LEU A 64 -20.89 -17.44 19.86
C LEU A 64 -21.11 -18.06 18.46
N ASP A 65 -22.35 -18.21 18.03
CA ASP A 65 -22.65 -18.85 16.73
C ASP A 65 -22.06 -18.08 15.55
N GLN A 66 -22.10 -16.74 15.63
CA GLN A 66 -21.53 -15.88 14.59
C GLN A 66 -20.01 -15.91 14.62
N ARG A 67 -19.39 -15.90 15.80
CA ARG A 67 -17.95 -16.05 15.97
C ARG A 67 -17.46 -17.37 15.39
N LEU A 68 -18.13 -18.49 15.69
CA LEU A 68 -17.78 -19.80 15.15
C LEU A 68 -17.89 -19.84 13.62
N LYS A 69 -18.94 -19.22 13.07
CA LYS A 69 -19.08 -19.05 11.62
C LYS A 69 -17.92 -18.24 11.02
N VAL A 70 -17.54 -17.13 11.65
CA VAL A 70 -16.40 -16.30 11.22
C VAL A 70 -15.10 -17.09 11.27
N ILE A 71 -14.82 -17.83 12.35
CA ILE A 71 -13.63 -18.68 12.45
C ILE A 71 -13.61 -19.72 11.34
N HIS A 72 -14.74 -20.36 11.04
CA HIS A 72 -14.85 -21.33 9.95
C HIS A 72 -14.55 -20.71 8.59
N GLU A 73 -15.06 -19.51 8.31
CA GLU A 73 -14.78 -18.80 7.07
C GLU A 73 -13.31 -18.33 6.96
N LEU A 74 -12.71 -17.90 8.07
CA LEU A 74 -11.31 -17.47 8.10
C LEU A 74 -10.32 -18.64 7.91
N THR A 75 -10.70 -19.86 8.33
CA THR A 75 -9.76 -20.99 8.45
C THR A 75 -10.06 -22.19 7.54
N VAL A 76 -11.30 -22.36 7.07
CA VAL A 76 -11.73 -23.54 6.32
C VAL A 76 -12.24 -23.18 4.93
N THR A 77 -13.27 -22.35 4.81
CA THR A 77 -13.94 -22.11 3.53
C THR A 77 -13.38 -20.93 2.74
N GLY A 78 -12.74 -19.98 3.43
CA GLY A 78 -12.38 -18.68 2.87
C GLY A 78 -13.52 -17.68 2.90
N SER A 79 -13.20 -16.41 2.66
CA SER A 79 -14.16 -15.31 2.62
C SER A 79 -13.72 -14.18 1.66
N ASP A 80 -14.64 -13.29 1.35
CA ASP A 80 -14.37 -12.11 0.53
C ASP A 80 -13.37 -11.12 1.16
N GLY A 81 -13.27 -11.08 2.49
CA GLY A 81 -12.23 -10.34 3.23
C GLY A 81 -10.80 -10.79 2.89
N ASN A 82 -10.64 -11.98 2.31
CA ASN A 82 -9.36 -12.50 1.86
C ASN A 82 -9.44 -13.11 0.44
N GLN A 83 -10.12 -12.41 -0.48
CA GLN A 83 -10.17 -12.74 -1.91
C GLN A 83 -10.72 -14.16 -2.19
N GLY A 84 -11.64 -14.63 -1.36
CA GLY A 84 -12.24 -15.96 -1.43
C GLY A 84 -11.40 -17.07 -0.80
N GLY A 85 -10.18 -16.78 -0.32
CA GLY A 85 -9.28 -17.75 0.32
C GLY A 85 -9.31 -17.71 1.84
N VAL A 86 -8.71 -18.72 2.47
CA VAL A 86 -8.46 -18.76 3.93
C VAL A 86 -7.28 -17.87 4.32
N VAL A 87 -7.30 -17.34 5.54
CA VAL A 87 -6.27 -16.42 6.03
C VAL A 87 -4.95 -17.15 6.25
N ASN A 88 -3.87 -16.64 5.65
CA ASN A 88 -2.50 -17.11 5.89
C ASN A 88 -1.90 -16.39 7.10
N TRP A 89 -2.21 -16.85 8.31
CA TRP A 89 -1.81 -16.21 9.56
C TRP A 89 -0.30 -15.89 9.69
N PRO A 90 0.63 -16.80 9.34
CA PRO A 90 2.07 -16.52 9.38
C PRO A 90 2.52 -15.36 8.49
N ALA A 91 1.76 -15.01 7.45
CA ALA A 91 2.09 -13.92 6.55
C ALA A 91 1.69 -12.54 7.09
N ILE A 92 0.98 -12.45 8.21
CA ILE A 92 0.39 -11.21 8.72
C ILE A 92 1.14 -10.77 9.96
N LYS A 93 1.82 -9.62 9.88
CA LYS A 93 2.48 -8.98 11.02
C LYS A 93 1.69 -7.80 11.55
N ILE A 94 1.59 -7.68 12.87
CA ILE A 94 0.98 -6.54 13.55
C ILE A 94 1.88 -5.33 13.35
N ALA A 95 1.33 -4.27 12.76
CA ALA A 95 2.08 -3.07 12.37
C ALA A 95 1.80 -1.89 13.30
N GLY A 96 0.58 -1.76 13.79
CA GLY A 96 0.19 -0.68 14.69
C GLY A 96 -0.99 -1.05 15.56
N VAL A 97 -1.02 -0.43 16.74
CA VAL A 97 -2.01 -0.60 17.80
C VAL A 97 -2.31 0.76 18.43
N GLU A 98 -3.46 0.89 19.05
CA GLU A 98 -3.88 2.08 19.80
C GLU A 98 -3.77 1.85 21.31
N LYS A 99 -3.91 0.62 21.79
CA LYS A 99 -3.83 0.34 23.23
C LYS A 99 -2.39 0.04 23.64
N VAL A 100 -1.92 0.75 24.67
CA VAL A 100 -0.54 0.63 25.18
C VAL A 100 -0.18 -0.80 25.57
N HIS A 101 -1.12 -1.56 26.16
CA HIS A 101 -0.86 -2.95 26.57
C HIS A 101 -0.62 -3.92 25.39
N ASN A 102 -0.96 -3.51 24.17
CA ASN A 102 -0.76 -4.28 22.95
C ASN A 102 0.51 -3.90 22.18
N GLU A 103 1.27 -2.89 22.62
CA GLU A 103 2.52 -2.48 21.95
C GLU A 103 3.55 -3.62 21.87
N LYS A 104 3.53 -4.53 22.83
CA LYS A 104 4.36 -5.75 22.86
C LYS A 104 4.18 -6.67 21.66
N TYR A 105 3.06 -6.56 20.92
CA TYR A 105 2.79 -7.38 19.74
C TYR A 105 3.30 -6.76 18.44
N ILE A 106 3.74 -5.49 18.45
CA ILE A 106 4.18 -4.79 17.24
C ILE A 106 5.40 -5.49 16.61
N GLY A 107 5.26 -5.88 15.35
CA GLY A 107 6.27 -6.59 14.56
C GLY A 107 6.21 -8.11 14.67
N LEU A 108 5.40 -8.66 15.57
CA LEU A 108 5.13 -10.10 15.62
C LEU A 108 4.13 -10.48 14.54
N ASP A 109 4.23 -11.70 14.02
CA ASP A 109 3.16 -12.32 13.27
C ASP A 109 2.03 -12.80 14.19
N LEU A 110 0.83 -12.99 13.64
CA LEU A 110 -0.35 -13.37 14.42
C LEU A 110 -0.22 -14.73 15.11
N VAL A 111 0.57 -15.67 14.57
CA VAL A 111 0.79 -16.99 15.18
C VAL A 111 1.63 -16.84 16.43
N THR A 112 2.78 -16.17 16.33
CA THR A 112 3.66 -15.88 17.47
C THR A 112 2.91 -15.11 18.57
N ALA A 113 2.07 -14.13 18.19
CA ALA A 113 1.29 -13.37 19.15
C ALA A 113 0.24 -14.23 19.88
N ALA A 114 -0.40 -15.18 19.20
CA ALA A 114 -1.36 -16.12 19.78
C ALA A 114 -0.70 -17.14 20.71
N GLU A 115 0.54 -17.56 20.44
CA GLU A 115 1.31 -18.44 21.31
C GLU A 115 1.58 -17.79 22.68
N ILE A 116 1.88 -16.48 22.69
CA ILE A 116 2.09 -15.71 23.94
C ILE A 116 0.84 -15.75 24.83
N THR A 117 -0.36 -15.72 24.23
CA THR A 117 -1.64 -15.76 24.96
C THR A 117 -2.17 -17.19 25.15
N LYS A 118 -1.48 -18.20 24.63
CA LYS A 118 -1.89 -19.62 24.62
C LYS A 118 -3.26 -19.83 23.99
N GLN A 119 -3.59 -19.06 22.95
CA GLN A 119 -4.84 -19.16 22.21
C GLN A 119 -4.63 -19.80 20.83
N ASN A 120 -5.71 -20.29 20.23
CA ASN A 120 -5.72 -20.52 18.79
C ASN A 120 -5.57 -19.16 18.07
N VAL A 121 -4.86 -19.13 16.95
CA VAL A 121 -4.59 -17.89 16.20
C VAL A 121 -5.85 -17.16 15.74
N ALA A 122 -6.91 -17.88 15.35
CA ALA A 122 -8.17 -17.25 14.95
C ALA A 122 -8.86 -16.60 16.15
N ASP A 123 -8.81 -17.24 17.33
CA ASP A 123 -9.38 -16.68 18.55
C ASP A 123 -8.61 -15.46 19.04
N PHE A 124 -7.27 -15.55 19.08
CA PHE A 124 -6.41 -14.42 19.38
C PHE A 124 -6.71 -13.25 18.43
N TYR A 125 -6.77 -13.50 17.12
CA TYR A 125 -7.06 -12.47 16.13
C TYR A 125 -8.39 -11.76 16.41
N LEU A 126 -9.48 -12.50 16.65
CA LEU A 126 -10.79 -11.91 16.91
C LEU A 126 -10.83 -11.12 18.22
N ASP A 127 -10.22 -11.65 19.29
CA ASP A 127 -10.15 -10.95 20.57
C ASP A 127 -9.30 -9.69 20.47
N PHE A 128 -8.17 -9.79 19.78
CA PHE A 128 -7.23 -8.70 19.56
C PHE A 128 -7.86 -7.53 18.79
N ILE A 129 -8.55 -7.80 17.67
CA ILE A 129 -9.21 -6.72 16.91
C ILE A 129 -10.40 -6.11 17.67
N ILE A 130 -11.08 -6.88 18.53
CA ILE A 130 -12.15 -6.34 19.40
C ILE A 130 -11.54 -5.38 20.44
N ASP A 131 -10.48 -5.80 21.12
CA ASP A 131 -9.79 -5.02 22.15
C ASP A 131 -9.19 -3.72 21.59
N GLU A 132 -8.63 -3.81 20.38
CA GLU A 132 -8.13 -2.68 19.59
C GLU A 132 -9.24 -1.85 18.93
N GLU A 133 -10.51 -2.16 19.19
CA GLU A 133 -11.66 -1.43 18.65
C GLU A 133 -11.63 -1.32 17.10
N LEU A 134 -11.13 -2.37 16.45
CA LEU A 134 -10.89 -2.51 15.00
C LEU A 134 -9.81 -1.59 14.42
N LYS A 135 -8.97 -0.96 15.26
CA LYS A 135 -7.96 0.02 14.83
C LYS A 135 -6.54 -0.54 14.68
N ALA A 136 -6.32 -1.82 14.95
CA ALA A 136 -5.02 -2.44 14.73
C ALA A 136 -4.70 -2.57 13.22
N SER A 137 -3.49 -2.17 12.83
CA SER A 137 -2.99 -2.28 11.46
C SER A 137 -2.01 -3.43 11.28
N CYS A 138 -1.84 -3.90 10.04
CA CYS A 138 -0.96 -4.99 9.69
C CYS A 138 -0.18 -4.76 8.40
N VAL A 139 0.88 -5.55 8.25
CA VAL A 139 1.62 -5.77 6.99
C VAL A 139 1.42 -7.24 6.59
N ILE A 140 1.08 -7.47 5.32
CA ILE A 140 0.73 -8.79 4.78
C ILE A 140 1.76 -9.20 3.72
N PHE A 141 2.60 -10.19 4.04
CA PHE A 141 3.70 -10.67 3.20
C PHE A 141 3.22 -11.77 2.24
N ALA A 142 2.64 -11.37 1.11
CA ALA A 142 2.05 -12.33 0.15
C ALA A 142 2.32 -12.02 -1.34
N GLY A 143 3.08 -10.96 -1.65
CA GLY A 143 3.33 -10.56 -3.03
C GLY A 143 4.29 -11.47 -3.80
N HIS A 144 4.27 -11.30 -5.12
CA HIS A 144 5.08 -12.05 -6.07
C HIS A 144 5.83 -11.10 -6.99
N GLU A 145 7.17 -11.09 -6.89
CA GLU A 145 8.04 -10.12 -7.59
C GLU A 145 7.85 -10.12 -9.11
N PRO A 146 7.78 -11.28 -9.81
CA PRO A 146 7.49 -11.29 -11.24
C PRO A 146 6.18 -10.58 -11.61
N ASN A 147 5.15 -10.65 -10.76
CA ASN A 147 3.89 -9.96 -11.03
C ASN A 147 4.06 -8.44 -10.90
N VAL A 148 4.74 -7.98 -9.85
CA VAL A 148 5.02 -6.55 -9.62
C VAL A 148 5.83 -5.97 -10.79
N ARG A 149 6.85 -6.70 -11.27
CA ARG A 149 7.66 -6.34 -12.44
C ARG A 149 6.87 -6.31 -13.74
N SER A 150 6.02 -7.31 -13.95
CA SER A 150 5.17 -7.39 -15.14
C SER A 150 4.19 -6.20 -15.18
N ILE A 151 3.51 -5.94 -14.07
CA ILE A 151 2.55 -4.84 -13.94
C ILE A 151 3.21 -3.47 -14.14
N MET A 152 4.38 -3.21 -13.54
CA MET A 152 5.01 -1.88 -13.70
C MET A 152 5.45 -1.57 -15.13
N LYS A 153 5.73 -2.61 -15.94
CA LYS A 153 6.10 -2.46 -17.35
C LYS A 153 4.91 -2.10 -18.23
N ASP A 154 3.68 -2.37 -17.78
CA ASP A 154 2.48 -2.11 -18.56
C ASP A 154 2.39 -0.62 -18.97
N LYS A 155 1.91 -0.37 -20.19
CA LYS A 155 1.78 0.98 -20.77
C LYS A 155 0.77 1.84 -19.98
N ARG A 156 -0.23 1.22 -19.37
CA ARG A 156 -1.31 1.85 -18.60
C ARG A 156 -0.90 2.15 -17.16
N HIS A 157 0.22 1.60 -16.69
CA HIS A 157 0.66 1.67 -15.29
C HIS A 157 1.04 3.10 -14.86
N MET A 158 0.73 3.42 -13.61
CA MET A 158 1.20 4.60 -12.87
C MET A 158 1.76 4.21 -11.50
N VAL A 159 2.52 5.12 -10.87
CA VAL A 159 3.07 4.90 -9.53
C VAL A 159 2.08 5.41 -8.46
N GLY A 160 1.71 4.52 -7.55
CA GLY A 160 0.92 4.84 -6.35
C GLY A 160 1.62 4.30 -5.10
N SER A 161 1.79 5.11 -4.05
CA SER A 161 2.49 4.65 -2.85
C SER A 161 1.64 3.76 -1.95
N ASP A 162 0.31 3.95 -1.96
CA ASP A 162 -0.64 3.33 -1.04
C ASP A 162 -0.21 3.50 0.45
N GLY A 163 0.40 4.64 0.77
CA GLY A 163 0.96 4.91 2.08
C GLY A 163 -0.11 5.11 3.16
N ILE A 164 -0.16 4.24 4.16
CA ILE A 164 -0.84 4.48 5.44
C ILE A 164 0.23 5.02 6.40
N LEU A 165 0.23 6.33 6.67
CA LEU A 165 1.31 7.00 7.42
C LEU A 165 1.14 6.96 8.94
N THR A 166 -0.04 6.54 9.40
CA THR A 166 -0.45 6.43 10.81
C THR A 166 -0.03 5.08 11.42
N GLY A 167 -0.10 4.97 12.76
CA GLY A 167 0.24 3.75 13.51
C GLY A 167 1.73 3.65 13.87
N ASN A 168 2.10 2.63 14.65
CA ASN A 168 3.44 2.53 15.23
C ASN A 168 4.53 2.23 14.20
N ARG A 169 4.33 1.21 13.34
CA ARG A 169 5.25 0.81 12.26
C ARG A 169 4.51 0.74 10.90
N PRO A 170 4.27 1.89 10.23
CA PRO A 170 3.61 1.89 8.92
C PRO A 170 4.42 1.11 7.89
N HIS A 171 3.82 0.76 6.75
CA HIS A 171 4.57 0.11 5.68
C HIS A 171 5.59 1.07 5.05
N PRO A 172 6.84 0.63 4.73
CA PRO A 172 7.88 1.48 4.13
C PRO A 172 7.50 2.14 2.79
N ARG A 173 6.42 1.69 2.15
CA ARG A 173 5.93 2.23 0.88
C ARG A 173 5.49 3.69 1.01
N GLY A 174 5.09 4.12 2.21
CA GLY A 174 4.77 5.53 2.49
C GLY A 174 5.98 6.47 2.39
N TYR A 175 7.20 5.96 2.56
CA TYR A 175 8.43 6.77 2.60
C TYR A 175 9.40 6.46 1.44
N GLY A 176 9.26 5.30 0.79
CA GLY A 176 10.23 4.82 -0.19
C GLY A 176 9.73 4.64 -1.63
N THR A 177 8.40 4.59 -1.89
CA THR A 177 7.85 4.16 -3.19
C THR A 177 8.52 4.82 -4.40
N PHE A 178 8.50 6.14 -4.50
CA PHE A 178 9.04 6.84 -5.68
C PHE A 178 10.55 6.65 -5.80
N ALA A 179 11.27 6.71 -4.68
CA ALA A 179 12.72 6.50 -4.66
C ALA A 179 13.10 5.07 -5.07
N ARG A 180 12.29 4.07 -4.69
CA ARG A 180 12.48 2.67 -5.06
C ARG A 180 12.24 2.44 -6.55
N TYR A 181 11.24 3.08 -7.14
CA TYR A 181 11.03 3.04 -8.61
C TYR A 181 12.24 3.63 -9.35
N LEU A 182 12.77 4.77 -8.91
CA LEU A 182 13.91 5.44 -9.56
C LEU A 182 15.23 4.69 -9.32
N GLY A 183 15.52 4.34 -8.08
CA GLY A 183 16.80 3.74 -7.67
C GLY A 183 16.91 2.25 -7.99
N VAL A 184 15.94 1.44 -7.56
CA VAL A 184 15.97 -0.01 -7.74
C VAL A 184 15.52 -0.36 -9.15
N TYR A 185 14.28 0.01 -9.51
CA TYR A 185 13.67 -0.51 -10.73
C TYR A 185 14.12 0.19 -12.02
N ALA A 186 14.48 1.47 -11.96
CA ALA A 186 14.98 2.20 -13.14
C ALA A 186 16.51 2.18 -13.26
N ARG A 187 17.26 2.61 -12.25
CA ARG A 187 18.73 2.65 -12.31
C ARG A 187 19.37 1.27 -12.19
N GLN A 188 19.15 0.56 -11.09
CA GLN A 188 19.91 -0.66 -10.76
C GLN A 188 19.49 -1.83 -11.64
N GLU A 189 18.20 -2.13 -11.68
CA GLU A 189 17.69 -3.34 -12.34
C GLU A 189 17.21 -3.12 -13.77
N LYS A 190 17.02 -1.85 -14.18
CA LYS A 190 16.60 -1.48 -15.54
C LYS A 190 15.31 -2.18 -15.99
N VAL A 191 14.40 -2.43 -15.06
CA VAL A 191 13.05 -2.94 -15.33
C VAL A 191 12.24 -1.89 -16.09
N LEU A 192 12.49 -0.61 -15.79
CA LEU A 192 12.02 0.57 -16.52
C LEU A 192 13.23 1.43 -16.91
N SER A 193 13.09 2.29 -17.93
CA SER A 193 14.02 3.42 -18.08
C SER A 193 13.72 4.50 -17.04
N MET A 194 14.67 5.41 -16.78
CA MET A 194 14.47 6.53 -15.85
C MET A 194 13.32 7.44 -16.32
N GLU A 195 13.28 7.76 -17.61
CA GLU A 195 12.21 8.57 -18.23
C GLU A 195 10.86 7.88 -18.13
N SER A 196 10.85 6.56 -18.34
CA SER A 196 9.65 5.72 -18.24
C SER A 196 9.11 5.68 -16.80
N ALA A 197 9.98 5.65 -15.79
CA ALA A 197 9.61 5.77 -14.39
C ALA A 197 9.07 7.18 -14.08
N ILE A 198 9.78 8.24 -14.49
CA ILE A 198 9.36 9.65 -14.30
C ILE A 198 7.99 9.91 -14.93
N ALA A 199 7.75 9.44 -16.16
CA ALA A 199 6.49 9.66 -16.85
C ALA A 199 5.28 9.06 -16.09
N ARG A 200 5.47 7.92 -15.40
CA ARG A 200 4.45 7.20 -14.60
C ARG A 200 4.10 7.87 -13.28
N MET A 201 4.97 8.75 -12.78
CA MET A 201 4.76 9.52 -11.55
C MET A 201 4.51 11.01 -11.79
N THR A 202 4.52 11.46 -13.06
CA THR A 202 4.29 12.86 -13.44
C THR A 202 3.18 12.97 -14.50
N GLY A 203 3.55 13.05 -15.78
CA GLY A 203 2.65 13.38 -16.88
C GLY A 203 1.50 12.39 -17.08
N ARG A 204 1.71 11.08 -16.83
CA ARG A 204 0.63 10.08 -16.90
C ARG A 204 -0.38 10.27 -15.78
N SER A 205 0.10 10.46 -14.55
CA SER A 205 -0.75 10.74 -13.39
C SER A 205 -1.53 12.04 -13.54
N ALA A 206 -0.87 13.09 -14.02
CA ALA A 206 -1.52 14.37 -14.30
C ALA A 206 -2.63 14.22 -15.35
N LYS A 207 -2.37 13.52 -16.46
CA LYS A 207 -3.39 13.21 -17.48
C LYS A 207 -4.56 12.41 -16.91
N ARG A 208 -4.31 11.36 -16.13
CA ARG A 208 -5.37 10.54 -15.53
C ARG A 208 -6.26 11.33 -14.57
N LEU A 209 -5.67 12.25 -13.82
CA LEU A 209 -6.38 13.12 -12.88
C LEU A 209 -6.98 14.38 -13.55
N GLY A 210 -6.84 14.55 -14.87
CA GLY A 210 -7.35 15.72 -15.59
C GLY A 210 -6.61 17.03 -15.31
N LEU A 211 -5.37 16.96 -14.82
CA LEU A 211 -4.56 18.13 -14.48
C LEU A 211 -3.90 18.71 -15.75
N LYS A 212 -4.40 19.86 -16.20
CA LYS A 212 -3.93 20.51 -17.44
C LYS A 212 -2.70 21.40 -17.25
N ASP A 213 -2.40 21.81 -16.02
CA ASP A 213 -1.34 22.77 -15.69
C ASP A 213 -0.15 22.15 -14.92
N ARG A 214 -0.07 20.81 -14.83
CA ARG A 214 0.92 20.06 -14.03
C ARG A 214 1.41 18.80 -14.75
N GLY A 215 2.49 18.22 -14.24
CA GLY A 215 3.02 16.92 -14.67
C GLY A 215 4.02 16.97 -15.82
N PHE A 216 4.29 18.15 -16.39
CA PHE A 216 5.33 18.35 -17.39
C PHE A 216 6.16 19.61 -17.08
N ILE A 217 7.42 19.62 -17.50
CA ILE A 217 8.29 20.80 -17.42
C ILE A 217 8.14 21.58 -18.73
N GLN A 218 7.22 22.55 -18.74
CA GLN A 218 6.89 23.36 -19.91
C GLN A 218 6.52 24.80 -19.50
N ILE A 219 6.77 25.78 -20.38
CA ILE A 219 6.38 27.17 -20.16
C ILE A 219 4.86 27.24 -19.97
N GLY A 220 4.42 27.96 -18.93
CA GLY A 220 3.00 28.14 -18.59
C GLY A 220 2.44 27.11 -17.61
N MET A 221 3.19 26.04 -17.28
CA MET A 221 2.78 25.09 -16.24
C MET A 221 3.16 25.56 -14.84
N LYS A 222 2.52 24.97 -13.82
CA LYS A 222 2.91 25.15 -12.42
C LYS A 222 4.32 24.61 -12.21
N ALA A 223 5.13 25.36 -11.49
CA ALA A 223 6.49 24.98 -11.12
C ALA A 223 6.52 23.94 -9.98
N ASP A 224 5.88 22.80 -10.21
CA ASP A 224 6.05 21.61 -9.38
C ASP A 224 7.21 20.80 -9.93
N MET A 225 8.34 20.82 -9.23
CA MET A 225 9.58 20.25 -9.74
C MET A 225 10.30 19.49 -8.64
N VAL A 226 11.08 18.50 -9.04
CA VAL A 226 11.95 17.73 -8.15
C VAL A 226 13.33 17.68 -8.77
N LEU A 227 14.35 18.11 -8.02
CA LEU A 227 15.75 17.88 -8.35
C LEU A 227 16.24 16.70 -7.52
N PHE A 228 16.76 15.68 -8.19
CA PHE A 228 17.34 14.51 -7.54
C PHE A 228 18.58 14.05 -8.30
N ASP A 229 19.49 13.42 -7.58
CA ASP A 229 20.67 12.75 -8.13
C ASP A 229 20.26 11.38 -8.66
N SER A 230 20.36 11.20 -9.98
CA SER A 230 20.00 9.95 -10.64
C SER A 230 20.87 8.78 -10.21
N GLU A 231 22.13 9.01 -9.83
CA GLU A 231 23.07 7.98 -9.42
C GLU A 231 22.90 7.56 -7.96
N GLU A 232 22.34 8.45 -7.12
CA GLU A 232 22.23 8.23 -5.67
C GLU A 232 20.80 7.97 -5.17
N VAL A 233 19.76 8.28 -5.97
CA VAL A 233 18.36 8.12 -5.52
C VAL A 233 18.05 6.69 -5.10
N ILE A 234 17.55 6.49 -3.88
CA ILE A 234 17.21 5.15 -3.33
C ILE A 234 16.27 5.25 -2.13
N ASP A 235 15.39 4.26 -1.94
CA ASP A 235 14.62 4.12 -0.71
C ASP A 235 15.48 3.61 0.45
N LYS A 236 15.21 4.14 1.65
CA LYS A 236 15.92 3.74 2.88
C LYS A 236 14.98 3.13 3.92
N ALA A 237 13.67 3.30 3.75
CA ALA A 237 12.66 2.75 4.64
C ALA A 237 12.61 1.22 4.54
N THR A 238 12.66 0.54 5.68
CA THR A 238 12.48 -0.91 5.80
C THR A 238 11.22 -1.22 6.60
N TYR A 239 10.84 -2.50 6.73
CA TYR A 239 9.69 -2.87 7.57
C TYR A 239 9.97 -2.60 9.07
N GLU A 240 11.22 -2.69 9.49
CA GLU A 240 11.70 -2.44 10.85
C GLU A 240 11.84 -0.93 11.12
N HIS A 241 12.32 -0.18 10.13
CA HIS A 241 12.51 1.27 10.19
C HIS A 241 11.75 1.97 9.05
N PRO A 242 10.42 2.06 9.14
CA PRO A 242 9.60 2.48 7.99
C PRO A 242 9.56 3.99 7.76
N ARG A 243 10.02 4.80 8.73
CA ARG A 243 10.00 6.27 8.67
C ARG A 243 11.32 6.89 8.25
N VAL A 244 12.19 6.13 7.60
CA VAL A 244 13.47 6.65 7.13
C VAL A 244 13.26 7.32 5.76
N ALA A 245 13.63 8.60 5.67
CA ALA A 245 13.54 9.34 4.42
C ALA A 245 14.40 8.71 3.32
N ALA A 246 13.92 8.75 2.08
CA ALA A 246 14.70 8.37 0.92
C ALA A 246 15.94 9.27 0.75
N LYS A 247 16.97 8.74 0.08
CA LYS A 247 18.20 9.47 -0.28
C LYS A 247 18.12 9.95 -1.72
N GLY A 248 18.84 11.03 -2.03
CA GLY A 248 19.13 11.50 -3.39
C GLY A 248 18.23 12.62 -3.90
N PHE A 249 17.23 13.06 -3.12
CA PHE A 249 16.42 14.25 -3.44
C PHE A 249 17.06 15.51 -2.86
N GLU A 250 17.33 16.49 -3.72
CA GLU A 250 18.03 17.73 -3.35
C GLU A 250 17.03 18.88 -3.16
N MET A 251 16.12 19.05 -4.13
CA MET A 251 15.11 20.11 -4.10
C MET A 251 13.74 19.58 -4.47
N VAL A 252 12.71 20.13 -3.85
CA VAL A 252 11.31 19.94 -4.24
C VAL A 252 10.65 21.30 -4.21
N TRP A 253 9.98 21.66 -5.30
CA TRP A 253 9.16 22.86 -5.41
C TRP A 253 7.71 22.47 -5.60
N ILE A 254 6.81 23.20 -4.96
CA ILE A 254 5.38 23.15 -5.20
C ILE A 254 4.94 24.56 -5.57
N GLY A 255 4.46 24.73 -6.81
CA GLY A 255 4.11 26.04 -7.35
C GLY A 255 5.28 27.06 -7.33
N GLY A 256 6.52 26.59 -7.44
CA GLY A 256 7.73 27.43 -7.43
C GLY A 256 8.28 27.73 -6.03
N ILE A 257 7.58 27.33 -4.96
CA ILE A 257 8.04 27.52 -3.58
C ILE A 257 8.78 26.25 -3.14
N ALA A 258 10.02 26.40 -2.70
CA ALA A 258 10.83 25.27 -2.22
C ALA A 258 10.24 24.69 -0.93
N THR A 259 9.90 23.40 -0.96
CA THR A 259 9.44 22.61 0.19
C THR A 259 10.50 21.64 0.71
N LEU A 260 11.47 21.29 -0.16
CA LEU A 260 12.73 20.64 0.19
C LEU A 260 13.86 21.48 -0.41
N ASN A 261 14.89 21.78 0.39
CA ASN A 261 16.07 22.54 -0.02
C ASN A 261 17.34 21.88 0.55
N GLN A 262 18.31 21.55 -0.29
CA GLN A 262 19.54 20.85 0.10
C GLN A 262 19.27 19.58 0.91
N GLY A 263 18.31 18.78 0.45
CA GLY A 263 17.89 17.54 1.10
C GLY A 263 17.14 17.72 2.43
N LYS A 264 16.84 18.96 2.84
CA LYS A 264 16.14 19.28 4.09
C LYS A 264 14.75 19.83 3.83
N ARG A 265 13.76 19.35 4.59
CA ARG A 265 12.40 19.87 4.55
C ARG A 265 12.37 21.31 5.07
N THR A 266 11.60 22.15 4.40
CA THR A 266 11.32 23.53 4.85
C THR A 266 9.96 23.59 5.58
N GLU A 267 9.68 24.71 6.24
CA GLU A 267 8.37 24.98 6.86
C GLU A 267 7.27 25.36 5.84
N ALA A 268 7.63 25.57 4.57
CA ALA A 268 6.66 26.01 3.57
C ALA A 268 5.63 24.92 3.26
N THR A 269 4.35 25.30 3.28
CA THR A 269 3.21 24.43 2.95
C THR A 269 2.35 25.04 1.82
N PRO A 270 2.92 25.32 0.64
CA PRO A 270 2.25 26.06 -0.45
C PRO A 270 1.18 25.23 -1.19
N GLY A 271 0.93 23.99 -0.76
CA GLY A 271 -0.07 23.11 -1.36
C GLY A 271 -1.47 23.70 -1.28
N THR A 272 -2.27 23.48 -2.32
CA THR A 272 -3.66 23.95 -2.39
C THR A 272 -4.55 22.81 -2.87
N GLY A 273 -5.83 22.85 -2.50
CA GLY A 273 -6.82 21.89 -2.99
C GLY A 273 -6.94 21.97 -4.51
N ILE A 274 -6.81 20.83 -5.19
CA ILE A 274 -6.99 20.74 -6.63
C ILE A 274 -8.49 20.57 -6.91
N ARG A 275 -9.05 21.44 -7.74
CA ARG A 275 -10.44 21.37 -8.17
C ARG A 275 -10.49 20.92 -9.62
N ALA A 276 -11.28 19.89 -9.91
CA ALA A 276 -11.62 19.54 -11.28
C ALA A 276 -12.31 20.74 -11.92
N ARG A 277 -11.82 21.14 -13.09
CA ARG A 277 -12.44 22.16 -13.94
C ARG A 277 -13.00 21.51 -15.19
#